data_AF-A0A9W6YLN9-F1
#
_entry.id   AF-A0A9W6YLN9-F1
#
_cell.length_a   1.000
_cell.length_b   1.000
_cell.length_c   1.000
_cell.angle_alpha   90.00
_cell.angle_beta   90.00
_cell.angle_gamma   90.00
#
_symmetry.space_group_name_H-M   'P 1'
#
loop_
_entity.id
_entity.type
_entity.pdbx_description
1 polymer ?
#
loop_
_entity_poly.entity_id
_entity_poly.type
_entity_poly.pdbx_seq_one_letter_code
_entity_poly.pdbx_strand_id
1 'polypeptide(L)'
;MIGRIYKIIHRQSSICYVGSTLNTVSNRWSGHKADFQKWKKGRMSNVSIFEHFDRHGIEQFKIILIKEYEVADKTHLRAYEQLWINKLRHSCVNKNNAIMFKDLYFKNYKATHIELLREKSRIKNKLPHNVAKALEKFNCDCGGKYARKHKSTHIKSSRHQTWLSN
;
A
#
# COMPACT_ATOMS: atom_id res chain seq x y z
N MET A 1 3.21 -1.56 -24.91
CA MET A 1 3.18 -0.08 -24.83
C MET A 1 4.56 0.44 -24.44
N ILE A 2 4.97 1.62 -24.89
CA ILE A 2 6.27 2.20 -24.50
C ILE A 2 6.12 3.01 -23.21
N GLY A 3 6.77 2.55 -22.15
CA GLY A 3 6.89 3.26 -20.89
C GLY A 3 8.25 3.94 -20.77
N ARG A 4 8.28 5.12 -20.15
CA ARG A 4 9.49 5.94 -19.99
C ARG A 4 9.78 6.13 -18.51
N ILE A 5 10.99 5.79 -18.11
CA ILE A 5 11.53 6.16 -16.80
C ILE A 5 12.34 7.44 -16.97
N TYR A 6 12.09 8.43 -16.13
CA TYR A 6 12.81 9.70 -16.12
C TYR A 6 13.30 10.03 -14.73
N LYS A 7 14.24 10.97 -14.66
CA LYS A 7 14.60 11.68 -13.44
C LYS A 7 14.41 13.17 -13.59
N ILE A 8 14.04 13.83 -12.50
CA ILE A 8 14.11 15.28 -12.34
C ILE A 8 15.33 15.54 -11.46
N ILE A 9 16.26 16.34 -11.95
CA ILE A 9 17.49 16.66 -11.22
C ILE A 9 17.61 18.16 -10.99
N HIS A 10 18.18 18.51 -9.84
CA HIS A 10 18.63 19.88 -9.60
C HIS A 10 19.95 20.14 -10.37
N ARG A 11 20.14 21.36 -10.85
CA ARG A 11 21.33 21.71 -11.66
C ARG A 11 22.64 21.72 -10.87
N GLN A 12 22.58 22.06 -9.59
CA GLN A 12 23.77 22.33 -8.76
C GLN A 12 23.91 21.42 -7.54
N SER A 13 22.93 20.55 -7.27
CA SER A 13 22.95 19.67 -6.10
C SER A 13 22.64 18.23 -6.50
N SER A 14 22.82 17.31 -5.55
CA SER A 14 22.56 15.88 -5.76
C SER A 14 21.08 15.49 -5.70
N ILE A 15 20.14 16.46 -5.60
CA ILE A 15 18.70 16.16 -5.53
C ILE A 15 18.24 15.52 -6.83
N CYS A 16 17.69 14.31 -6.71
CA CYS A 16 17.13 13.54 -7.81
C CYS A 16 15.73 13.03 -7.44
N TYR A 17 14.77 13.10 -8.35
CA TYR A 17 13.48 12.44 -8.22
C TYR A 17 13.30 11.51 -9.42
N VAL A 18 12.89 10.27 -9.20
CA VAL A 18 12.62 9.30 -10.27
C VAL A 18 11.12 9.16 -10.46
N GLY A 19 10.67 9.08 -11.70
CA GLY A 19 9.27 8.79 -12.01
C GLY A 19 9.12 8.04 -13.32
N SER A 20 7.92 7.55 -13.56
CA SER A 20 7.55 6.91 -14.82
C SER A 20 6.39 7.64 -15.52
N THR A 21 6.27 7.43 -16.83
CA THR A 21 5.17 7.93 -17.64
C THR A 21 4.98 7.08 -18.90
N LEU A 22 3.73 6.94 -19.36
CA LEU A 22 3.41 6.38 -20.68
C LEU A 22 3.37 7.48 -21.77
N ASN A 23 3.27 8.74 -21.35
CA ASN A 23 3.35 9.90 -22.25
C ASN A 23 4.80 10.25 -22.57
N THR A 24 5.01 11.31 -23.35
CA THR A 24 6.35 11.88 -23.54
C THR A 24 6.87 12.51 -22.24
N VAL A 25 8.19 12.59 -22.11
CA VAL A 25 8.85 13.21 -20.95
C VAL A 25 8.53 14.71 -20.87
N SER A 26 8.45 15.40 -22.01
CA SER A 26 8.06 16.81 -22.08
C SER A 26 6.64 17.04 -21.52
N ASN A 27 5.66 16.24 -21.95
CA ASN A 27 4.29 16.35 -21.44
C ASN A 27 4.24 16.09 -19.93
N ARG A 28 5.05 15.14 -19.44
CA ARG A 28 5.13 14.85 -18.01
C ARG A 28 5.76 16.01 -17.21
N TRP A 29 6.73 16.72 -17.79
CA TRP A 29 7.32 17.91 -17.18
C TRP A 29 6.32 19.05 -17.08
N SER A 30 5.58 19.34 -18.14
CA SER A 30 4.48 20.31 -18.11
C SER A 30 3.44 19.95 -17.05
N GLY A 31 3.12 18.66 -16.92
CA GLY A 31 2.28 18.14 -15.85
C GLY A 31 2.82 18.45 -14.45
N HIS A 32 4.10 18.15 -14.19
CA HIS A 32 4.75 18.49 -12.91
C HIS A 32 4.72 19.99 -12.62
N LYS A 33 4.96 20.86 -13.62
CA LYS A 33 4.88 22.32 -13.44
C LYS A 33 3.45 22.76 -13.06
N ALA A 34 2.44 22.26 -13.78
CA ALA A 34 1.05 22.61 -13.51
C ALA A 34 0.58 22.10 -12.14
N ASP A 35 0.95 20.87 -11.80
CA ASP A 35 0.62 20.24 -10.53
C ASP A 35 1.31 20.99 -9.37
N PHE A 36 2.58 21.36 -9.50
CA PHE A 36 3.27 22.20 -8.51
C PHE A 36 2.49 23.51 -8.22
N GLN A 37 1.95 24.18 -9.23
CA GLN A 37 1.12 25.38 -9.03
C GLN A 37 -0.19 25.08 -8.28
N LYS A 38 -0.82 23.92 -8.52
CA LYS A 38 -2.01 23.50 -7.76
C LYS A 38 -1.66 23.21 -6.30
N TRP A 39 -0.52 22.56 -6.05
CA TRP A 39 -0.01 22.28 -4.71
C TRP A 39 0.24 23.57 -3.93
N LYS A 40 0.87 24.59 -4.55
CA LYS A 40 1.06 25.91 -3.93
C LYS A 40 -0.26 26.59 -3.55
N LYS A 41 -1.35 26.29 -4.25
CA LYS A 41 -2.71 26.79 -3.96
C LYS A 41 -3.49 25.90 -2.98
N GLY A 42 -2.86 24.86 -2.41
CA GLY A 42 -3.51 23.91 -1.51
C GLY A 42 -4.52 22.97 -2.19
N ARG A 43 -4.54 22.89 -3.53
CA ARG A 43 -5.52 22.11 -4.31
C ARG A 43 -5.06 20.70 -4.68
N MET A 44 -3.93 20.28 -4.15
CA MET A 44 -3.34 18.98 -4.45
C MET A 44 -2.41 18.52 -3.33
N SER A 45 -2.33 17.22 -3.13
CA SER A 45 -1.39 16.60 -2.21
C SER A 45 0.06 16.82 -2.61
N ASN A 46 0.93 16.78 -1.61
CA ASN A 46 2.37 16.95 -1.78
C ASN A 46 3.00 15.74 -2.52
N VAL A 47 3.78 16.03 -3.55
CA VAL A 47 4.71 15.08 -4.18
C VAL A 47 6.10 15.44 -3.69
N SER A 48 6.92 14.44 -3.37
CA SER A 48 8.17 14.67 -2.64
C SER A 48 9.13 15.68 -3.25
N ILE A 49 9.08 15.91 -4.57
CA ILE A 49 9.91 16.91 -5.25
C ILE A 49 9.39 18.36 -5.11
N PHE A 50 8.12 18.59 -4.78
CA PHE A 50 7.52 19.94 -4.77
C PHE A 50 8.10 20.83 -3.67
N GLU A 51 8.40 20.28 -2.50
CA GLU A 51 9.13 21.01 -1.44
C GLU A 51 10.48 21.55 -1.94
N HIS A 52 11.16 20.79 -2.80
CA HIS A 52 12.44 21.20 -3.38
C HIS A 52 12.26 22.23 -4.51
N PHE A 53 11.19 22.12 -5.31
CA PHE A 53 10.84 23.15 -6.29
C PHE A 53 10.54 24.50 -5.64
N ASP A 54 9.84 24.49 -4.51
CA ASP A 54 9.51 25.72 -3.78
C ASP A 54 10.75 26.33 -3.12
N ARG A 55 11.61 25.50 -2.52
CA ARG A 55 12.84 25.96 -1.85
C ARG A 55 13.90 26.50 -2.80
N HIS A 56 14.09 25.88 -3.96
CA HIS A 56 15.21 26.19 -4.87
C HIS A 56 14.78 26.87 -6.17
N GLY A 57 13.48 26.94 -6.43
CA GLY A 57 12.93 27.40 -7.71
C GLY A 57 12.88 26.28 -8.75
N ILE A 58 11.71 26.06 -9.34
CA ILE A 58 11.48 24.99 -10.32
C ILE A 58 12.36 25.08 -11.57
N GLU A 59 12.80 26.29 -11.94
CA GLU A 59 13.66 26.52 -13.11
C GLU A 59 15.11 26.03 -12.88
N GLN A 60 15.50 25.77 -11.63
CA GLN A 60 16.76 25.09 -11.30
C GLN A 60 16.71 23.57 -11.49
N PHE A 61 15.56 23.04 -11.94
CA PHE A 61 15.38 21.63 -12.20
C PHE A 61 15.20 21.36 -13.69
N LYS A 62 15.63 20.17 -14.11
CA LYS A 62 15.36 19.63 -15.45
C LYS A 62 14.94 18.18 -15.36
N ILE A 63 14.04 17.80 -16.26
CA ILE A 63 13.66 16.41 -16.48
C ILE A 63 14.61 15.77 -17.49
N ILE A 64 14.99 14.51 -17.28
CA ILE A 64 15.88 13.75 -18.15
C ILE A 64 15.32 12.35 -18.30
N LEU A 65 15.17 11.89 -19.55
CA LEU A 65 14.84 10.50 -19.84
C LEU A 65 15.99 9.60 -19.39
N ILE A 66 15.70 8.57 -18.59
CA ILE A 66 16.68 7.56 -18.21
C ILE A 66 16.68 6.43 -19.24
N LYS A 67 15.50 5.82 -19.45
CA LYS A 67 15.34 4.66 -20.32
C LYS A 67 13.89 4.46 -20.72
N GLU A 68 13.69 3.96 -21.94
CA GLU A 68 12.41 3.47 -22.41
C GLU A 68 12.33 1.94 -22.27
N TYR A 69 11.12 1.44 -22.01
CA TYR A 69 10.84 0.02 -21.85
C TYR A 69 9.57 -0.34 -22.59
N GLU A 70 9.59 -1.47 -23.26
CA GLU A 70 8.35 -2.15 -23.64
C GLU A 70 7.72 -2.74 -22.38
N VAL A 71 6.50 -2.30 -22.08
CA VAL A 71 5.76 -2.74 -20.91
C VAL A 71 4.40 -3.29 -21.33
N ALA A 72 3.95 -4.29 -20.57
CA ALA A 72 2.63 -4.89 -20.73
C ALA A 72 1.55 -3.98 -20.14
N ASP A 73 1.82 -3.41 -18.96
CA ASP A 73 0.90 -2.55 -18.23
C ASP A 73 1.63 -1.51 -17.36
N LYS A 74 0.85 -0.71 -16.61
CA LYS A 74 1.36 0.31 -15.69
C LYS A 74 2.09 -0.30 -14.48
N THR A 75 1.76 -1.51 -14.06
CA THR A 75 2.39 -2.18 -12.92
C THR A 75 3.81 -2.60 -13.29
N HIS A 76 3.99 -3.18 -14.47
CA HIS A 76 5.29 -3.50 -15.04
C HIS A 76 6.16 -2.24 -15.17
N LEU A 77 5.60 -1.11 -15.62
CA LEU A 77 6.32 0.16 -15.65
C LEU A 77 6.75 0.65 -14.26
N ARG A 78 5.87 0.55 -13.26
CA ARG A 78 6.19 0.91 -11.87
C ARG A 78 7.26 0.01 -11.24
N ALA A 79 7.36 -1.25 -11.67
CA ALA A 79 8.44 -2.12 -11.25
C ALA A 79 9.80 -1.58 -11.73
N TYR A 80 9.91 -1.15 -12.99
CA TYR A 80 11.12 -0.48 -13.49
C TYR A 80 11.39 0.84 -12.74
N GLU A 81 10.37 1.64 -12.46
CA GLU A 81 10.50 2.85 -11.64
C GLU A 81 11.12 2.54 -10.28
N GLN A 82 10.63 1.50 -9.59
CA GLN A 82 11.17 1.07 -8.30
C GLN A 82 12.64 0.63 -8.41
N LEU A 83 13.02 -0.09 -9.46
CA LEU A 83 14.41 -0.51 -9.68
C LEU A 83 15.33 0.71 -9.81
N TRP A 84 14.91 1.75 -10.52
CA TRP A 84 15.68 2.99 -10.65
C TRP A 84 15.70 3.82 -9.36
N ILE A 85 14.60 3.87 -8.61
CA ILE A 85 14.58 4.47 -7.26
C ILE A 85 15.60 3.77 -6.37
N ASN A 86 15.62 2.43 -6.36
CA ASN A 86 16.56 1.65 -5.55
C ASN A 86 18.01 1.88 -5.99
N LYS A 87 18.27 1.92 -7.30
CA LYS A 87 19.61 2.17 -7.87
C LYS A 87 20.15 3.56 -7.52
N LEU A 88 19.27 4.56 -7.40
CA LEU A 88 19.63 5.96 -7.13
C LEU A 88 19.34 6.38 -5.69
N ARG A 89 19.13 5.43 -4.77
CA ARG A 89 18.55 5.67 -3.44
C ARG A 89 19.27 6.75 -2.62
N HIS A 90 20.59 6.88 -2.74
CA HIS A 90 21.37 7.86 -1.99
C HIS A 90 21.13 9.32 -2.42
N SER A 91 20.69 9.55 -3.66
CA SER A 91 20.40 10.88 -4.22
C SER A 91 18.90 11.10 -4.48
N CYS A 92 18.09 10.05 -4.33
CA CYS A 92 16.68 10.06 -4.70
C CYS A 92 15.79 10.54 -3.56
N VAL A 93 14.97 11.57 -3.81
CA VAL A 93 14.04 12.17 -2.84
C VAL A 93 12.65 11.53 -2.88
N ASN A 94 12.45 10.44 -3.63
CA ASN A 94 11.20 9.70 -3.63
C ASN A 94 10.90 9.17 -2.22
N LYS A 95 9.83 9.69 -1.58
CA LYS A 95 9.43 9.29 -0.21
C LYS A 95 8.74 7.92 -0.17
N ASN A 96 8.06 7.55 -1.27
CA ASN A 96 7.26 6.33 -1.37
C ASN A 96 7.80 5.38 -2.44
N ASN A 97 7.63 4.08 -2.21
CA ASN A 97 7.88 3.06 -3.22
C ASN A 97 6.87 3.18 -4.37
N ALA A 98 7.36 3.05 -5.61
CA ALA A 98 6.53 3.07 -6.82
C ALA A 98 5.66 1.81 -6.95
N ILE A 99 6.12 0.69 -6.40
CA ILE A 99 5.36 -0.55 -6.29
C ILE A 99 5.15 -0.91 -4.82
N MET A 100 3.91 -1.24 -4.48
CA MET A 100 3.56 -1.82 -3.20
C MET A 100 3.14 -3.26 -3.43
N PHE A 101 4.00 -4.20 -3.09
CA PHE A 101 3.63 -5.60 -3.00
C PHE A 101 2.78 -5.77 -1.74
N LYS A 102 1.45 -5.62 -1.89
CA LYS A 102 0.50 -5.70 -0.78
C LYS A 102 0.77 -6.92 0.09
N ASP A 103 0.95 -8.09 -0.51
CA ASP A 103 1.14 -9.34 0.24
C ASP A 103 2.43 -9.35 1.06
N LEU A 104 3.55 -8.87 0.49
CA LEU A 104 4.81 -8.78 1.21
C LEU A 104 4.74 -7.73 2.33
N TYR A 105 4.10 -6.59 2.06
CA TYR A 105 3.86 -5.55 3.05
C TYR A 105 2.98 -6.05 4.19
N PHE A 106 1.85 -6.70 3.90
CA PHE A 106 0.96 -7.27 4.90
C PHE A 106 1.63 -8.37 5.71
N LYS A 107 2.44 -9.22 5.07
CA LYS A 107 3.21 -10.28 5.75
C LYS A 107 4.22 -9.67 6.73
N ASN A 108 4.99 -8.67 6.30
CA ASN A 108 5.97 -7.99 7.16
C ASN A 108 5.29 -7.19 8.28
N TYR A 109 4.20 -6.47 7.97
CA TYR A 109 3.43 -5.73 8.95
C TYR A 109 2.85 -6.66 10.02
N LYS A 110 2.22 -7.77 9.61
CA LYS A 110 1.69 -8.78 10.53
C LYS A 110 2.78 -9.41 11.38
N ALA A 111 3.96 -9.69 10.81
CA ALA A 111 5.08 -10.28 11.55
C ALA A 111 5.63 -9.31 12.61
N THR A 112 5.84 -8.04 12.23
CA THR A 112 6.42 -7.00 13.11
C THR A 112 5.44 -6.48 14.16
N HIS A 113 4.14 -6.50 13.88
CA HIS A 113 3.10 -5.95 14.76
C HIS A 113 2.19 -7.04 15.35
N ILE A 114 2.65 -8.30 15.38
CA ILE A 114 1.81 -9.45 15.77
C ILE A 114 1.22 -9.29 17.16
N GLU A 115 2.00 -8.80 18.13
CA GLU A 115 1.55 -8.59 19.51
C GLU A 115 0.51 -7.48 19.61
N LEU A 116 0.71 -6.37 18.93
CA LEU A 116 -0.26 -5.27 18.90
C LEU A 116 -1.58 -5.71 18.24
N LEU A 117 -1.51 -6.53 17.19
CA LEU A 117 -2.70 -7.10 16.54
C LEU A 117 -3.43 -8.09 17.46
N ARG A 118 -2.68 -8.93 18.20
CA ARG A 118 -3.23 -9.85 19.20
C ARG A 118 -3.93 -9.09 20.32
N GLU A 119 -3.32 -8.02 20.83
CA GLU A 119 -3.90 -7.23 21.91
C GLU A 119 -5.17 -6.50 21.48
N LYS A 120 -5.16 -5.87 20.28
CA LYS A 120 -6.38 -5.30 19.69
C LYS A 120 -7.50 -6.33 19.55
N SER A 121 -7.16 -7.56 19.14
CA SER A 121 -8.13 -8.66 19.05
C SER A 121 -8.69 -9.05 20.41
N ARG A 122 -7.85 -9.15 21.45
CA ARG A 122 -8.27 -9.41 22.84
C ARG A 122 -9.23 -8.34 23.34
N ILE A 123 -8.88 -7.06 23.19
CA ILE A 123 -9.72 -5.93 23.60
C ILE A 123 -11.08 -6.01 22.88
N LYS A 124 -11.06 -6.18 21.56
CA LYS A 124 -12.28 -6.30 20.74
C LYS A 124 -13.16 -7.45 21.21
N ASN A 125 -12.58 -8.62 21.52
CA ASN A 125 -13.35 -9.78 21.98
C ASN A 125 -13.92 -9.62 23.39
N LYS A 126 -13.31 -8.77 24.23
CA LYS A 126 -13.83 -8.42 25.57
C LYS A 126 -14.95 -7.37 25.53
N LEU A 127 -15.24 -6.75 24.38
CA LEU A 127 -16.32 -5.78 24.28
C LEU A 127 -17.68 -6.41 24.64
N PRO A 128 -18.53 -5.75 25.44
CA PRO A 128 -19.76 -6.34 25.99
C PRO A 128 -20.67 -7.00 24.94
N HIS A 129 -20.90 -6.32 23.81
CA HIS A 129 -21.70 -6.85 22.70
C HIS A 129 -21.12 -8.16 22.12
N ASN A 130 -19.80 -8.27 22.02
CA ASN A 130 -19.15 -9.46 21.48
C ASN A 130 -19.16 -10.61 22.49
N VAL A 131 -19.00 -10.31 23.78
CA VAL A 131 -19.15 -11.29 24.86
C VAL A 131 -20.59 -11.81 24.91
N ALA A 132 -21.59 -10.93 24.85
CA ALA A 132 -23.00 -11.31 24.82
C ALA A 132 -23.32 -12.22 23.63
N LYS A 133 -22.87 -11.83 22.43
CA LYS A 133 -23.01 -12.65 21.22
C LYS A 133 -22.30 -14.01 21.33
N ALA A 134 -21.15 -14.08 22.00
CA ALA A 134 -20.43 -15.34 22.20
C ALA A 134 -21.16 -16.28 23.17
N LEU A 135 -21.90 -15.74 24.14
CA LEU A 135 -22.68 -16.48 25.13
C LEU A 135 -24.11 -16.82 24.68
N GLU A 136 -24.62 -16.17 23.63
CA GLU A 136 -25.91 -16.46 23.01
C GLU A 136 -26.03 -17.96 22.74
N LYS A 137 -27.14 -18.55 23.20
CA LYS A 137 -27.42 -19.98 22.99
C LYS A 137 -28.09 -20.18 21.64
N PHE A 138 -27.71 -21.23 20.93
CA PHE A 138 -28.39 -21.70 19.74
C PHE A 138 -28.82 -23.16 19.94
N ASN A 139 -29.93 -23.53 19.30
CA ASN A 139 -30.35 -24.92 19.20
C ASN A 139 -29.68 -25.51 17.96
N CYS A 140 -29.12 -26.70 18.12
CA CYS A 140 -28.56 -27.48 17.03
C CYS A 140 -29.54 -28.59 16.65
N ASP A 141 -29.61 -28.91 15.35
CA ASP A 141 -30.53 -29.91 14.79
C ASP A 141 -30.32 -31.32 15.37
N CYS A 142 -29.13 -31.62 15.91
CA CYS A 142 -28.89 -32.83 16.71
C CYS A 142 -29.58 -32.83 18.10
N GLY A 143 -30.50 -31.89 18.35
CA GLY A 143 -31.29 -31.74 19.57
C GLY A 143 -30.56 -31.08 20.75
N GLY A 144 -29.31 -30.63 20.58
CA GLY A 144 -28.53 -30.01 21.66
C GLY A 144 -28.63 -28.49 21.70
N LYS A 145 -28.47 -27.88 22.88
CA LYS A 145 -28.46 -26.43 23.09
C LYS A 145 -27.11 -25.95 23.60
N TYR A 146 -26.41 -25.14 22.80
CA TYR A 146 -25.03 -24.73 23.08
C TYR A 146 -24.85 -23.23 22.94
N ALA A 147 -23.87 -22.67 23.66
CA ALA A 147 -23.46 -21.28 23.42
C ALA A 147 -22.72 -21.18 22.08
N ARG A 148 -22.87 -20.04 21.37
CA ARG A 148 -22.20 -19.78 20.08
C ARG A 148 -20.69 -19.97 20.16
N LYS A 149 -20.03 -19.59 21.26
CA LYS A 149 -18.59 -19.79 21.46
C LYS A 149 -18.16 -21.27 21.42
N HIS A 150 -19.06 -22.20 21.75
CA HIS A 150 -18.81 -23.64 21.73
C HIS A 150 -19.26 -24.32 20.44
N LYS A 151 -19.79 -23.57 19.45
CA LYS A 151 -20.30 -24.13 18.20
C LYS A 151 -19.28 -25.03 17.50
N SER A 152 -18.03 -24.58 17.38
CA SER A 152 -17.00 -25.36 16.68
C SER A 152 -16.67 -26.68 17.41
N THR A 153 -16.48 -26.62 18.73
CA THR A 153 -16.23 -27.81 19.55
C THR A 153 -17.40 -28.78 19.51
N HIS A 154 -18.63 -28.26 19.57
CA HIS A 154 -19.83 -29.06 19.46
C HIS A 154 -19.93 -29.76 18.10
N ILE A 155 -19.77 -29.04 16.99
CA ILE A 155 -19.84 -29.63 15.64
C ILE A 155 -18.82 -30.76 15.48
N LYS A 156 -17.62 -30.62 16.06
CA LYS A 156 -16.57 -31.65 16.05
C LYS A 156 -16.75 -32.77 17.07
N SER A 157 -17.75 -32.67 17.96
CA SER A 157 -17.96 -33.69 18.98
C SER A 157 -18.47 -35.00 18.37
N SER A 158 -18.07 -36.14 18.94
CA SER A 158 -18.51 -37.46 18.46
C SER A 158 -20.02 -37.55 18.37
N ARG A 159 -20.75 -36.99 19.35
CA ARG A 159 -22.22 -36.94 19.34
C ARG A 159 -22.78 -36.27 18.08
N HIS A 160 -22.24 -35.13 17.67
CA HIS A 160 -22.72 -34.42 16.48
C HIS A 160 -22.30 -35.13 15.18
N GLN A 161 -21.08 -35.69 15.15
CA GLN A 161 -20.60 -36.47 13.99
C GLN A 161 -21.40 -37.77 13.78
N THR A 162 -21.75 -38.48 14.85
CA THR A 162 -22.62 -39.66 14.79
C THR A 162 -24.02 -39.30 14.32
N TRP A 163 -24.58 -38.17 14.75
CA TRP A 163 -25.87 -37.69 14.24
C TRP A 163 -25.83 -37.33 12.74
N LEU A 164 -24.71 -36.80 12.22
CA LEU A 164 -24.54 -36.53 10.79
C LEU A 164 -24.38 -37.81 9.94
N SER A 165 -24.03 -38.93 10.56
CA SER A 165 -23.74 -40.20 9.87
C SER A 165 -24.92 -41.18 9.89
N ASN A 166 -26.03 -40.82 10.56
CA ASN A 166 -27.30 -41.56 10.60
C ASN A 166 -28.38 -40.77 9.87
#